data_AF-A0A2V6NFZ4-F1
#
_entry.id   AF-A0A2V6NFZ4-F1
#
_cell.length_a   1.000
_cell.length_b   1.000
_cell.length_c   1.000
_cell.angle_alpha   90.00
_cell.angle_beta   90.00
_cell.angle_gamma   90.00
#
_symmetry.space_group_name_H-M   'P 1'
#
loop_
_entity.id
_entity.type
_entity.pdbx_description
1 polymer ?
#
loop_
_entity_poly.entity_id
_entity_poly.type
_entity_poly.pdbx_seq_one_letter_code
_entity_poly.pdbx_strand_id
1 'polypeptide(L)'
;MRKLLAHPIAAPFLFIFGIVLSQLGYGYLQRGSFPYTPRDAPTQIISPTNRPAVYWAVSAGMFLFGILLVLVSAYAVLCLVRAYRAGEAQVFRGPNRLGLIMIILASILTILAIILR
;
A
#
# COMPACT_ATOMS: atom_id res chain seq x y z
N MET A 1 4.68 -17.38 12.06
CA MET A 1 5.27 -16.69 10.88
C MET A 1 5.24 -17.51 9.58
N ARG A 2 5.31 -18.84 9.60
CA ARG A 2 5.22 -19.71 8.39
C ARG A 2 3.98 -19.54 7.50
N LYS A 3 2.83 -19.09 8.05
CA LYS A 3 1.55 -19.00 7.30
C LYS A 3 1.46 -17.80 6.35
N LEU A 4 2.18 -16.71 6.59
CA LEU A 4 2.21 -15.55 5.68
C LEU A 4 3.07 -15.81 4.43
N LEU A 5 4.08 -16.69 4.56
CA LEU A 5 4.87 -17.17 3.43
C LEU A 5 4.05 -18.04 2.46
N ALA A 6 2.96 -18.67 2.92
CA ALA A 6 2.16 -19.57 2.09
C ALA A 6 1.30 -18.85 1.02
N HIS A 7 1.16 -17.51 1.09
CA HIS A 7 0.31 -16.75 0.17
C HIS A 7 1.10 -15.62 -0.51
N PRO A 8 1.92 -15.95 -1.53
CA PRO A 8 2.68 -14.96 -2.31
C PRO A 8 1.80 -13.92 -3.00
N ILE A 9 0.49 -14.20 -3.08
CA ILE A 9 -0.53 -13.28 -3.61
C ILE A 9 -0.62 -12.03 -2.74
N ALA A 10 -0.39 -12.05 -1.42
CA ALA A 10 -0.62 -10.86 -0.58
C ALA A 10 0.41 -9.73 -0.76
N ALA A 11 1.67 -10.07 -1.05
CA ALA A 11 2.76 -9.11 -1.22
C ALA A 11 2.49 -8.00 -2.26
N PRO A 12 2.05 -8.30 -3.50
CA PRO A 12 1.72 -7.27 -4.49
C PRO A 12 0.54 -6.39 -4.10
N PHE A 13 -0.51 -6.93 -3.45
CA PHE A 13 -1.62 -6.10 -2.97
C PHE A 13 -1.16 -5.13 -1.87
N LEU A 14 -0.32 -5.59 -0.94
CA LEU A 14 0.27 -4.74 0.09
C LEU A 14 1.14 -3.64 -0.52
N PHE A 15 1.88 -3.94 -1.60
CA PHE A 15 2.68 -2.96 -2.31
C PHE A 15 1.81 -1.85 -2.94
N ILE A 16 0.80 -2.24 -3.72
CA ILE A 16 -0.08 -1.30 -4.41
C ILE A 16 -0.88 -0.48 -3.41
N PHE A 17 -1.45 -1.14 -2.41
CA PHE A 17 -2.17 -0.46 -1.35
C PHE A 17 -1.26 0.52 -0.61
N GLY A 18 -0.02 0.12 -0.30
CA GLY A 18 0.99 0.98 0.31
C GLY A 18 1.34 2.21 -0.52
N ILE A 19 1.49 2.06 -1.84
CA ILE A 19 1.72 3.19 -2.76
C ILE A 19 0.54 4.17 -2.73
N VAL A 20 -0.69 3.67 -2.89
CA VAL A 20 -1.89 4.51 -2.90
C VAL A 20 -2.04 5.28 -1.60
N LEU A 21 -1.84 4.62 -0.46
CA LEU A 21 -1.90 5.23 0.87
C LEU A 21 -0.83 6.30 1.05
N SER A 22 0.41 6.01 0.61
CA SER A 22 1.52 6.96 0.65
C SER A 22 1.21 8.21 -0.19
N GLN A 23 0.70 8.01 -1.41
CA GLN A 23 0.37 9.12 -2.31
C GLN A 23 -0.81 9.97 -1.81
N LEU A 24 -1.83 9.36 -1.21
CA LEU A 24 -2.93 10.09 -0.61
C LEU A 24 -2.45 10.91 0.59
N GLY A 25 -1.70 10.30 1.51
CA GLY A 25 -1.13 10.99 2.67
C GLY A 25 -0.23 12.16 2.26
N TYR A 26 0.68 11.92 1.32
CA TYR A 26 1.56 12.97 0.78
C TYR A 26 0.76 14.08 0.07
N GLY A 27 -0.27 13.72 -0.70
CA GLY A 27 -1.15 14.68 -1.35
C GLY A 27 -1.97 15.54 -0.38
N TYR A 28 -2.26 15.05 0.83
CA TYR A 28 -2.85 15.85 1.90
C TYR A 28 -1.81 16.77 2.55
N LEU A 29 -0.59 16.26 2.78
CA LEU A 29 0.53 17.07 3.29
C LEU A 29 0.83 18.26 2.37
N GLN A 30 0.87 18.05 1.06
CA GLN A 30 1.11 19.11 0.08
C GLN A 30 -0.02 20.14 0.02
N ARG A 31 -1.28 19.69 0.10
CA ARG A 31 -2.45 20.59 0.05
C ARG A 31 -2.67 21.38 1.33
N GLY A 32 -2.06 20.96 2.44
CA GLY A 32 -2.26 21.59 3.76
C GLY A 32 -3.68 21.44 4.30
N SER A 33 -4.55 20.68 3.63
CA SER A 33 -5.93 20.46 4.05
C SER A 33 -6.60 19.31 3.28
N PHE A 34 -7.68 18.77 3.84
CA PHE A 34 -8.57 17.83 3.17
C PHE A 34 -10.02 17.97 3.64
N PRO A 35 -11.02 17.73 2.78
CA PRO A 35 -12.41 17.73 3.17
C PRO A 35 -12.76 16.45 3.94
N TYR A 36 -13.54 16.61 4.99
CA TYR A 36 -14.11 15.51 5.78
C TYR A 36 -15.61 15.75 5.92
N THR A 37 -16.42 14.83 5.43
CA THR A 37 -17.88 14.87 5.55
C THR A 37 -18.30 13.85 6.60
N PRO A 38 -18.62 14.29 7.84
CA PRO A 38 -19.18 13.41 8.85
C PRO A 38 -20.56 12.92 8.42
N ARG A 39 -21.01 11.77 8.94
CA ARG A 39 -22.29 11.16 8.57
C ARG A 39 -23.49 12.07 8.86
N ASP A 40 -23.43 12.81 9.98
CA ASP A 40 -24.55 13.60 10.51
C ASP A 40 -24.21 15.09 10.67
N ALA A 41 -23.23 15.61 9.93
CA ALA A 41 -22.79 17.01 10.04
C ALA A 41 -22.29 17.56 8.69
N PRO A 42 -22.26 18.90 8.51
CA PRO A 42 -21.78 19.50 7.27
C PRO A 42 -20.30 19.17 7.03
N THR A 43 -19.88 19.17 5.76
CA THR A 43 -18.48 18.96 5.37
C THR A 43 -17.58 20.00 6.04
N GLN A 44 -16.52 19.52 6.69
CA GLN A 44 -15.52 20.33 7.37
C GLN A 44 -14.18 20.20 6.66
N ILE A 45 -13.42 21.29 6.60
CA ILE A 45 -12.05 21.27 6.12
C ILE A 45 -11.13 21.02 7.30
N ILE A 46 -10.42 19.89 7.27
CA ILE A 46 -9.39 19.55 8.25
C ILE A 46 -8.07 20.11 7.74
N SER A 47 -7.39 20.88 8.59
CA SER A 47 -6.12 21.56 8.31
C SER A 47 -5.24 21.57 9.57
N PRO A 48 -3.94 21.89 9.46
CA PRO A 48 -3.05 22.10 10.60
C PRO A 48 -3.54 23.17 11.58
N THR A 49 -4.35 24.13 11.13
CA THR A 49 -4.81 25.26 11.96
C THR A 49 -6.15 24.99 12.65
N ASN A 50 -7.06 24.24 12.02
CA ASN A 50 -8.39 23.98 12.58
C ASN A 50 -8.41 22.71 13.47
N ARG A 51 -7.81 21.63 12.99
CA ARG A 51 -7.77 20.32 13.68
C ARG A 51 -6.40 19.65 13.51
N PRO A 52 -5.34 20.18 14.15
CA PRO A 52 -3.96 19.74 13.96
C PRO A 52 -3.77 18.25 14.23
N ALA A 53 -4.28 17.76 15.37
CA ALA A 53 -4.11 16.36 15.76
C ALA A 53 -4.68 15.39 14.72
N VAL A 54 -5.89 15.66 14.22
CA VAL A 54 -6.55 14.82 13.21
C VAL A 54 -5.84 14.96 11.86
N TYR A 55 -5.44 16.17 11.49
CA TYR A 55 -4.70 16.41 10.25
C TYR A 55 -3.41 15.59 10.20
N TRP A 56 -2.57 15.68 11.23
CA TRP A 56 -1.29 14.97 11.26
C TRP A 56 -1.49 13.46 11.40
N ALA A 57 -2.43 13.01 12.22
CA ALA A 57 -2.72 11.59 12.37
C ALA A 57 -3.17 10.95 11.04
N VAL A 58 -4.02 11.63 10.26
CA VAL A 58 -4.49 11.12 8.97
C VAL A 58 -3.42 11.26 7.91
N SER A 59 -2.88 12.46 7.68
CA SER A 59 -1.94 12.71 6.59
C SER A 59 -0.60 11.99 6.78
N ALA A 60 0.06 12.19 7.91
CA ALA A 60 1.32 11.53 8.22
C ALA A 60 1.12 10.05 8.53
N GLY A 61 0.01 9.67 9.18
CA GLY A 61 -0.31 8.27 9.42
C GLY A 61 -0.53 7.50 8.12
N MET A 62 -1.28 8.05 7.16
CA MET A 62 -1.46 7.45 5.83
C MET A 62 -0.14 7.32 5.08
N PHE A 63 0.69 8.37 5.14
CA PHE A 63 1.99 8.36 4.49
C PHE A 63 2.94 7.29 5.07
N LEU A 64 3.14 7.30 6.39
CA LEU A 64 4.04 6.37 7.07
C LEU A 64 3.53 4.92 6.99
N PHE A 65 2.23 4.71 7.14
CA PHE A 65 1.64 3.38 7.02
C PHE A 65 1.78 2.84 5.59
N GLY A 66 1.59 3.71 4.58
CA GLY A 66 1.83 3.35 3.19
C GLY A 66 3.27 2.90 2.93
N ILE A 67 4.26 3.65 3.44
CA ILE A 67 5.68 3.28 3.34
C ILE A 67 5.95 1.94 4.03
N LEU A 68 5.40 1.74 5.23
CA LEU A 68 5.57 0.49 5.97
C LEU A 68 5.05 -0.71 5.17
N LEU A 69 3.89 -0.59 4.53
CA LEU A 69 3.33 -1.63 3.68
C LEU A 69 4.23 -1.96 2.47
N VAL A 70 4.82 -0.94 1.85
CA VAL A 70 5.80 -1.11 0.77
C VAL A 70 7.04 -1.86 1.26
N LEU A 71 7.58 -1.51 2.43
CA LEU A 71 8.73 -2.20 3.03
C LEU A 71 8.42 -3.65 3.38
N VAL A 72 7.25 -3.92 3.97
CA VAL A 72 6.80 -5.28 4.29
C VAL A 72 6.64 -6.10 3.01
N SER A 73 6.11 -5.51 1.94
CA SER A 73 6.02 -6.18 0.64
C SER A 73 7.40 -6.49 0.04
N ALA A 74 8.32 -5.52 0.05
CA ALA A 74 9.69 -5.72 -0.42
C ALA A 74 10.39 -6.84 0.37
N TYR A 75 10.21 -6.88 1.69
CA TYR A 75 10.74 -7.94 2.55
C TYR A 75 10.14 -9.31 2.21
N ALA A 76 8.84 -9.39 1.93
CA ALA A 76 8.19 -10.63 1.50
C ALA A 76 8.75 -11.14 0.16
N VAL A 77 9.01 -10.23 -0.80
CA VAL A 77 9.66 -10.57 -2.08
C VAL A 77 11.09 -11.06 -1.86
N LEU A 78 11.88 -10.41 -1.00
CA LEU A 78 13.24 -10.86 -0.66
C LEU A 78 13.23 -12.26 -0.03
N CYS A 79 12.28 -12.55 0.86
CA CYS A 79 12.11 -13.87 1.44
C CYS A 79 11.77 -14.92 0.37
N LEU A 80 10.89 -14.58 -0.57
CA LEU A 80 10.53 -15.46 -1.70
C LEU A 80 11.75 -15.76 -2.59
N VAL A 81 12.54 -14.74 -2.92
CA VAL A 81 13.77 -14.89 -3.73
C VAL A 81 14.80 -15.76 -3.01
N ARG A 82 15.00 -15.57 -1.70
CA ARG A 82 15.90 -16.40 -0.89
C ARG A 82 15.43 -17.85 -0.83
N ALA A 83 14.14 -18.10 -0.63
CA ALA A 83 13.56 -19.44 -0.62
C ALA A 83 13.72 -20.15 -1.98
N TYR A 84 13.52 -19.42 -3.09
CA TYR A 84 13.71 -19.96 -4.43
C TYR A 84 15.19 -20.33 -4.70
N ARG A 85 16.13 -19.49 -4.27
CA ARG A 85 17.57 -19.75 -4.42
C ARG A 85 18.09 -20.89 -3.54
N ALA A 86 17.46 -21.14 -2.39
CA ALA A 86 17.84 -22.21 -1.47
C ALA A 86 17.38 -23.61 -1.90
N GLY A 87 16.69 -23.75 -3.04
CA GLY A 87 16.24 -25.05 -3.54
C GLY A 87 15.02 -25.63 -2.80
N GLU A 88 14.43 -24.90 -1.85
CA GLU A 88 13.19 -25.28 -1.13
C GLU A 88 11.91 -25.10 -1.98
N ALA A 89 12.06 -25.09 -3.31
CA ALA A 89 10.97 -24.87 -4.27
C ALA A 89 9.85 -25.93 -4.21
N GLN A 90 10.07 -27.07 -3.53
CA GLN A 90 9.05 -28.10 -3.35
C GLN A 90 7.97 -27.74 -2.30
N VAL A 91 8.24 -26.79 -1.39
CA VAL A 91 7.27 -26.33 -0.38
C VAL A 91 6.53 -25.07 -0.83
N PHE A 92 7.10 -24.32 -1.76
CA PHE A 92 6.49 -23.15 -2.38
C PHE A 92 5.86 -23.54 -3.72
N ARG A 93 4.54 -23.77 -3.74
CA ARG A 93 3.79 -23.62 -4.99
C ARG A 93 3.95 -22.16 -5.41
N GLY A 94 4.80 -21.91 -6.40
CA GLY A 94 4.94 -20.58 -7.01
C GLY A 94 3.54 -20.03 -7.35
N PRO A 95 3.37 -18.70 -7.37
CA PRO A 95 2.08 -18.12 -7.72
C PRO A 95 1.62 -18.73 -9.04
N ASN A 96 0.40 -19.31 -9.06
CA ASN A 96 -0.22 -19.80 -10.28
C ASN A 96 -0.08 -18.71 -11.36
N ARG A 97 0.02 -19.07 -12.65
CA ARG A 97 0.14 -18.09 -13.76
C ARG A 97 -0.84 -16.91 -13.63
N LEU A 98 -2.03 -17.18 -13.12
CA LEU A 98 -3.05 -16.19 -12.77
C LEU A 98 -2.61 -15.15 -11.73
N GLY A 99 -1.92 -15.57 -10.66
CA GLY A 99 -1.38 -14.65 -9.65
C GLY A 99 -0.33 -13.72 -10.24
N LEU A 100 0.54 -14.23 -11.12
CA LEU A 100 1.56 -13.40 -11.78
C LEU A 100 0.93 -12.40 -12.78
N ILE A 101 -0.11 -12.83 -13.49
CA ILE A 101 -0.93 -11.94 -14.35
C ILE A 101 -1.61 -10.85 -13.52
N MET A 102 -2.19 -11.19 -12.36
CA MET A 102 -2.81 -10.20 -11.48
C MET A 102 -1.80 -9.18 -10.95
N ILE A 103 -0.57 -9.60 -10.65
CA ILE A 103 0.50 -8.69 -10.22
C ILE A 103 0.83 -7.70 -11.32
N ILE A 104 1.04 -8.20 -12.54
CA ILE A 104 1.38 -7.38 -13.70
C ILE A 104 0.22 -6.42 -14.01
N LEU A 105 -1.02 -6.92 -14.04
CA LEU A 105 -2.21 -6.11 -14.29
C LEU A 105 -2.38 -5.03 -13.23
N ALA A 106 -2.25 -5.38 -11.95
CA ALA A 106 -2.41 -4.44 -10.86
C ALA A 106 -1.27 -3.40 -10.87
N SER A 107 -0.04 -3.79 -11.19
CA SER A 107 1.09 -2.87 -11.39
C SER A 107 0.84 -1.90 -12.56
N ILE A 108 0.37 -2.41 -13.70
CA ILE A 108 0.02 -1.60 -14.88
C ILE A 108 -1.11 -0.62 -14.55
N LEU A 109 -2.18 -1.07 -13.89
CA LEU A 109 -3.28 -0.21 -13.47
C LEU A 109 -2.81 0.87 -12.50
N THR A 110 -1.89 0.55 -11.59
CA THR A 110 -1.31 1.52 -10.66
C THR A 110 -0.48 2.56 -11.41
N ILE A 111 0.36 2.14 -12.37
CA ILE A 111 1.15 3.05 -13.21
C ILE A 111 0.24 3.95 -14.06
N LEU A 112 -0.79 3.38 -14.71
CA LEU A 112 -1.79 4.15 -15.46
C LEU A 112 -2.52 5.16 -14.57
N ALA A 113 -2.93 4.77 -13.37
CA ALA A 113 -3.59 5.66 -12.42
C ALA A 113 -2.69 6.81 -11.94
N ILE A 114 -1.37 6.61 -11.92
CA ILE A 114 -0.39 7.65 -11.58
C ILE A 114 -0.17 8.59 -12.76
N ILE A 115 -0.11 8.08 -14.00
CA ILE A 115 0.15 8.89 -15.22
C ILE A 115 -1.09 9.69 -15.65
N LEU A 116 -2.29 9.14 -15.47
CA LEU A 116 -3.56 9.78 -15.86
C LEU A 116 -4.05 10.84 -14.85
N ARG A 117 -3.31 11.08 -13.78
CA ARG A 117 -3.65 12.06 -12.75
C ARG A 117 -2.97 13.40 -13.02
#